data_AF-A0A965YBH0-F1
#
_entry.id   AF-A0A965YBH0-F1
#
_cell.length_a   1.000
_cell.length_b   1.000
_cell.length_c   1.000
_cell.angle_alpha   90.00
_cell.angle_beta   90.00
_cell.angle_gamma   90.00
#
_symmetry.space_group_name_H-M   'P 1'
#
loop_
_entity.id
_entity.type
_entity.pdbx_description
1 polymer ?
#
loop_
_entity_poly.entity_id
_entity_poly.type
_entity_poly.pdbx_seq_one_letter_code
_entity_poly.pdbx_strand_id
1 'polypeptide(L)'
;MELHTRHPHLYASKAQRGLLCIRNLQTNRMLLAKGEDIASLIKTTRFTLDMGTYPHPVLQKEYEALGLELFSIEVYQRADDHEDLDSLLEASLERLKQEGASLY
;
A
#
# COMPACT_ATOMS: atom_id res chain seq x y z
N MET A 1 30.72 32.42 -16.23
CA MET A 1 29.43 32.44 -15.52
C MET A 1 28.37 32.12 -16.54
N GLU A 2 27.88 30.88 -16.58
CA GLU A 2 26.80 30.51 -17.49
C GLU A 2 25.74 29.74 -16.71
N LEU A 3 24.51 30.16 -16.97
CA LEU A 3 23.33 30.05 -16.13
C LEU A 3 22.86 28.60 -16.03
N HIS A 4 22.38 28.25 -14.83
CA HIS A 4 21.68 27.00 -14.54
C HIS A 4 20.58 26.71 -15.58
N THR A 5 20.80 25.70 -16.41
CA THR A 5 19.71 24.98 -17.06
C THR A 5 19.00 24.15 -15.99
N ARG A 6 18.09 24.79 -15.24
CA ARG A 6 17.20 24.08 -14.33
C ARG A 6 16.26 23.23 -15.18
N HIS A 7 16.56 21.94 -15.30
CA HIS A 7 15.69 20.94 -15.91
C HIS A 7 14.40 20.83 -15.08
N PRO A 8 13.23 21.32 -15.56
CA PRO A 8 11.98 21.25 -14.80
C PRO A 8 11.36 19.84 -14.81
N HIS A 9 11.94 18.91 -15.58
CA HIS A 9 11.36 17.59 -15.86
C HIS A 9 11.92 16.46 -14.98
N LEU A 10 12.86 16.75 -14.07
CA LEU A 10 13.48 15.75 -13.20
C LEU A 10 12.68 15.40 -11.93
N TYR A 11 11.55 16.08 -11.67
CA TYR A 11 10.81 15.97 -10.40
C TYR A 11 9.29 15.89 -10.54
N ALA A 12 8.78 15.25 -11.59
CA ALA A 12 7.35 14.95 -11.67
C ALA A 12 7.11 13.55 -12.22
N SER A 13 7.61 12.52 -11.51
CA SER A 13 6.89 11.25 -11.57
C SER A 13 5.51 11.53 -11.00
N LYS A 14 4.50 11.57 -11.85
CA LYS A 14 3.11 11.75 -11.43
C LYS A 14 2.83 10.77 -10.29
N ALA A 15 2.36 11.28 -9.15
CA ALA A 15 2.01 10.44 -8.01
C ALA A 15 1.06 9.34 -8.51
N GLN A 16 1.44 8.09 -8.30
CA GLN A 16 0.66 6.97 -8.78
C GLN A 16 -0.32 6.58 -7.68
N ARG A 17 -1.61 6.82 -7.92
CA ARG A 17 -2.72 6.50 -7.01
C ARG A 17 -3.06 5.02 -7.09
N GLY A 18 -3.66 4.45 -6.05
CA GLY A 18 -4.17 3.08 -6.09
C GLY A 18 -4.29 2.40 -4.74
N LEU A 19 -4.26 1.07 -4.79
CA LEU A 19 -4.34 0.16 -3.65
C LEU A 19 -3.02 -0.58 -3.43
N LEU A 20 -2.63 -0.68 -2.18
CA LEU A 20 -1.53 -1.46 -1.64
C LEU A 20 -2.09 -2.70 -0.92
N CYS A 21 -1.47 -3.85 -1.10
CA CYS A 21 -1.76 -5.06 -0.33
C CYS A 21 -0.64 -5.36 0.66
N ILE A 22 -1.02 -5.58 1.91
CA ILE A 22 -0.16 -6.14 2.95
C ILE A 22 -0.64 -7.57 3.17
N ARG A 23 0.19 -8.56 2.83
CA ARG A 23 -0.15 -9.97 2.91
C ARG A 23 0.74 -10.67 3.93
N ASN A 24 0.14 -11.37 4.88
CA ASN A 24 0.84 -12.33 5.72
C ASN A 24 1.02 -13.64 4.93
N LEU A 25 2.26 -14.03 4.67
CA LEU A 25 2.59 -15.20 3.85
C LEU A 25 2.35 -16.53 4.55
N GLN A 26 2.20 -16.55 5.88
CA GLN A 26 1.86 -17.76 6.63
C GLN A 26 0.37 -18.05 6.65
N THR A 27 -0.45 -17.02 6.89
CA THR A 27 -1.91 -17.16 7.01
C THR A 27 -2.65 -16.85 5.71
N ASN A 28 -1.94 -16.29 4.74
CA ASN A 28 -2.48 -15.74 3.50
C ASN A 28 -3.55 -14.64 3.73
N ARG A 29 -3.56 -14.02 4.93
CA ARG A 29 -4.43 -12.87 5.24
C ARG A 29 -3.93 -11.63 4.54
N MET A 30 -4.86 -10.83 4.03
CA MET A 30 -4.57 -9.63 3.26
C MET A 30 -5.27 -8.41 3.83
N LEU A 31 -4.57 -7.29 3.87
CA LEU A 31 -5.12 -5.96 4.15
C LEU A 31 -4.89 -5.09 2.93
N LEU A 32 -5.95 -4.44 2.45
CA LEU A 32 -5.85 -3.43 1.40
C LEU A 32 -5.83 -2.03 2.00
N ALA A 33 -4.87 -1.22 1.56
CA ALA A 33 -4.77 0.19 1.91
C ALA A 33 -4.78 1.03 0.64
N LYS A 34 -5.61 2.08 0.59
CA LYS A 34 -5.66 3.02 -0.53
C LYS A 34 -4.71 4.19 -0.31
N GLY A 35 -4.22 4.80 -1.38
CA GLY A 35 -3.45 6.04 -1.29
C GLY A 35 -3.31 6.78 -2.61
N GLU A 36 -3.14 8.10 -2.49
CA GLU A 36 -2.92 9.01 -3.62
C GLU A 36 -1.49 8.90 -4.18
N ASP A 37 -0.55 8.41 -3.38
CA ASP A 37 0.82 8.15 -3.80
C ASP A 37 1.27 6.80 -3.24
N ILE A 38 1.28 5.79 -4.10
CA ILE A 38 1.65 4.42 -3.76
C ILE A 38 3.07 4.33 -3.22
N ALA A 39 4.01 5.10 -3.77
CA ALA A 39 5.41 5.06 -3.33
C ALA A 39 5.56 5.53 -1.88
N SER A 40 4.86 6.61 -1.52
CA SER A 40 4.79 7.13 -0.16
C SER A 40 4.00 6.21 0.75
N LEU A 41 2.89 5.63 0.27
CA LEU A 41 2.08 4.69 1.04
C LEU A 41 2.88 3.44 1.43
N ILE A 42 3.69 2.88 0.52
CA ILE A 42 4.58 1.74 0.82
C ILE A 42 5.56 2.11 1.94
N LYS A 43 6.23 3.26 1.79
CA LYS A 43 7.24 3.72 2.75
C LYS A 43 6.62 3.95 4.13
N THR A 44 5.50 4.66 4.20
CA THR A 44 4.80 4.97 5.44
C THR A 44 4.24 3.70 6.09
N THR A 45 3.64 2.80 5.30
CA THR A 45 3.16 1.49 5.79
C THR A 45 4.29 0.70 6.44
N ARG A 46 5.41 0.53 5.73
CA ARG A 46 6.56 -0.22 6.25
C ARG A 46 7.15 0.45 7.49
N PHE A 47 7.35 1.77 7.46
CA PHE A 47 7.87 2.52 8.59
C PHE A 47 6.98 2.41 9.83
N THR A 48 5.67 2.56 9.68
CA THR A 48 4.73 2.47 10.80
C THR A 48 4.62 1.06 11.36
N LEU A 49 4.69 0.02 10.51
CA LEU A 49 4.78 -1.38 10.95
C LEU A 49 6.05 -1.65 11.74
N ASP A 50 7.20 -1.20 11.23
CA ASP A 50 8.50 -1.35 11.89
C ASP A 50 8.55 -0.59 13.24
N MET A 51 7.80 0.50 13.37
CA MET A 51 7.69 1.29 14.60
C MET A 51 6.62 0.79 15.58
N GLY A 52 5.83 -0.23 15.26
CA GLY A 52 4.76 -0.69 16.16
C GLY A 52 3.53 0.22 16.18
N THR A 53 3.35 1.08 15.17
CA THR A 53 2.35 2.17 15.15
C THR A 53 1.35 2.08 14.01
N TYR A 54 1.36 0.97 13.25
CA TYR A 54 0.41 0.80 12.15
C TYR A 54 -1.03 0.72 12.70
N PRO A 55 -2.01 1.42 12.11
CA PRO A 55 -3.37 1.57 12.65
C PRO A 55 -4.24 0.31 12.40
N HIS A 56 -3.69 -0.86 12.69
CA HIS A 56 -4.39 -2.14 12.60
C HIS A 56 -3.81 -3.14 13.63
N PRO A 57 -4.38 -3.21 14.86
CA PRO A 57 -3.71 -3.86 16.00
C PRO A 57 -3.46 -5.36 15.81
N VAL A 58 -4.35 -6.06 15.11
CA VAL A 58 -4.18 -7.50 14.85
C VAL A 58 -2.98 -7.75 13.93
N LEU A 59 -2.98 -7.10 12.76
CA LEU A 59 -1.88 -7.11 11.81
C LEU A 59 -0.56 -6.66 12.45
N GLN A 60 -0.56 -5.56 13.22
CA GLN A 60 0.66 -5.08 13.90
C GLN A 60 1.22 -6.13 14.84
N LYS A 61 0.38 -6.77 15.66
CA LYS A 61 0.80 -7.82 16.58
C LYS A 61 1.33 -9.05 15.86
N GLU A 62 0.70 -9.46 14.76
CA GLU A 62 1.21 -10.56 13.92
C GLU A 62 2.55 -10.19 13.28
N TYR A 63 2.69 -8.95 12.80
CA TYR A 63 3.92 -8.44 12.20
C TYR A 63 5.09 -8.42 13.22
N GLU A 64 4.86 -7.97 14.45
CA GLU A 64 5.85 -7.98 15.52
C GLU A 64 6.27 -9.40 15.93
N ALA A 65 5.34 -10.36 15.89
CA ALA A 65 5.61 -11.74 16.28
C ALA A 65 6.37 -12.55 15.22
N LEU A 66 6.06 -12.30 13.94
CA LEU A 66 6.59 -13.08 12.82
C LEU A 66 7.81 -12.42 12.15
N GLY A 67 7.89 -11.09 12.23
CA GLY A 67 8.90 -10.30 11.52
C GLY A 67 8.58 -10.08 10.04
N LEU A 68 9.28 -9.11 9.46
CA LEU A 68 9.05 -8.62 8.08
C LEU A 68 9.16 -9.71 7.01
N GLU A 69 9.99 -10.73 7.21
CA GLU A 69 10.26 -11.77 6.20
C GLU A 69 9.01 -12.59 5.84
N LEU A 70 8.01 -12.60 6.72
CA LEU A 70 6.75 -13.32 6.52
C LEU A 70 5.61 -12.41 6.03
N PHE A 71 5.92 -11.19 5.62
CA PHE A 71 4.96 -10.24 5.04
C PHE A 71 5.39 -9.76 3.67
N SER A 72 4.44 -9.72 2.72
CA SER A 72 4.59 -9.02 1.44
C SER A 72 3.85 -7.69 1.51
N ILE A 73 4.49 -6.62 1.04
CA ILE A 73 3.88 -5.29 0.90
C ILE A 73 4.06 -4.88 -0.57
N GLU A 74 2.98 -4.95 -1.34
CA GLU A 74 3.04 -4.84 -2.80
C GLU A 74 1.85 -4.07 -3.37
N VAL A 75 2.04 -3.48 -4.55
CA VAL A 75 0.98 -2.75 -5.25
C VAL A 75 -0.07 -3.75 -5.72
N TYR A 76 -1.31 -3.60 -5.23
CA TYR A 76 -2.42 -4.46 -5.59
C TYR A 76 -3.07 -4.01 -6.90
N GLN A 77 -3.45 -2.74 -6.97
CA GLN A 77 -4.12 -2.17 -8.13
C GLN A 77 -3.75 -0.70 -8.26
N ARG A 78 -3.51 -0.25 -9.49
CA ARG A 78 -3.30 1.17 -9.79
C ARG A 78 -4.64 1.79 -10.14
N ALA A 79 -4.86 3.01 -9.68
CA ALA A 79 -6.06 3.76 -9.99
C ALA A 79 -5.81 4.76 -11.11
N ASP A 80 -6.83 4.99 -11.92
CA ASP A 80 -6.82 6.08 -12.89
C ASP A 80 -6.95 7.45 -12.18
N ASP A 81 -6.59 8.52 -12.89
CA ASP A 81 -6.56 9.88 -12.33
C ASP A 81 -7.88 10.36 -11.74
N HIS A 82 -8.99 9.91 -12.32
CA HIS A 82 -10.35 10.29 -11.92
C HIS A 82 -11.08 9.17 -11.18
N GLU A 83 -10.41 8.05 -10.92
CA GLU A 83 -11.03 6.94 -10.22
C GLU A 83 -11.15 7.27 -8.73
N ASP A 84 -12.30 6.90 -8.17
CA ASP A 84 -12.60 7.03 -6.75
C ASP A 84 -11.97 5.85 -6.00
N LEU A 85 -11.01 6.15 -5.12
CA LEU A 85 -10.25 5.12 -4.40
C LEU A 85 -11.10 4.39 -3.36
N ASP A 86 -12.14 5.01 -2.83
CA ASP A 86 -13.09 4.37 -1.91
C ASP A 86 -13.86 3.28 -2.63
N SER A 87 -14.51 3.62 -3.74
CA SER A 87 -15.24 2.68 -4.59
C SER A 87 -14.32 1.57 -5.10
N LEU A 88 -13.09 1.89 -5.48
CA LEU A 88 -12.09 0.92 -5.93
C LEU A 88 -11.71 -0.06 -4.82
N LEU A 89 -11.50 0.44 -3.60
CA LEU A 89 -11.20 -0.37 -2.43
C LEU A 89 -12.38 -1.30 -2.09
N GLU A 90 -13.60 -0.76 -2.01
CA GLU A 90 -14.80 -1.53 -1.71
C GLU A 90 -15.02 -2.64 -2.74
N ALA A 91 -14.97 -2.33 -4.04
CA ALA A 91 -15.11 -3.31 -5.11
C ALA A 91 -14.02 -4.40 -5.05
N SER A 92 -12.79 -4.02 -4.69
CA SER A 92 -11.68 -4.96 -4.53
C SER A 92 -11.87 -5.87 -3.32
N LEU A 93 -12.33 -5.34 -2.19
CA LEU A 93 -12.63 -6.12 -1.00
C LEU A 93 -13.78 -7.10 -1.25
N GLU A 94 -14.84 -6.68 -1.94
CA GLU A 94 -15.96 -7.55 -2.33
C GLU A 94 -15.51 -8.69 -3.24
N ARG A 95 -14.67 -8.39 -4.25
CA ARG A 95 -14.09 -9.43 -5.12
C ARG A 95 -13.29 -10.45 -4.32
N LEU A 96 -12.40 -9.98 -3.44
CA LEU A 96 -11.57 -10.84 -2.60
C LEU A 96 -12.41 -11.74 -1.68
N LYS A 97 -13.51 -11.22 -1.11
CA LYS A 97 -14.45 -12.05 -0.33
C LYS A 97 -15.11 -13.13 -1.18
N GLN A 98 -15.52 -12.81 -2.41
CA GLN A 98 -16.12 -13.78 -3.34
C GLN A 98 -15.12 -14.88 -3.75
N GLU A 99 -13.85 -14.53 -3.85
CA GLU A 99 -12.75 -15.47 -4.12
C GLU A 99 -12.36 -16.30 -2.88
N GLY A 100 -12.98 -16.07 -1.73
CA GLY A 100 -12.68 -16.78 -0.48
C GLY A 100 -11.38 -16.34 0.18
N ALA A 101 -10.88 -15.14 -0.15
CA ALA A 101 -9.68 -14.60 0.46
C ALA A 101 -9.90 -14.29 1.94
N SER A 102 -8.86 -14.51 2.75
CA SER A 102 -8.87 -14.12 4.16
C SER A 102 -8.46 -12.65 4.28
N LEU A 103 -9.37 -11.81 4.76
CA LEU A 103 -9.11 -10.39 5.00
C LEU A 103 -8.88 -10.12 6.48
N TYR A 104 -8.08 -9.10 6.77
CA TYR A 104 -7.89 -8.58 8.12
C TYR A 104 -9.10 -7.80 8.63
#